data_AF-V6M7R4-F1
#
_entry.id   AF-V6M7R4-F1
#
_cell.length_a   1.000
_cell.length_b   1.000
_cell.length_c   1.000
_cell.angle_alpha   90.00
_cell.angle_beta   90.00
_cell.angle_gamma   90.00
#
_symmetry.space_group_name_H-M   'P 1'
#
loop_
_entity.id
_entity.type
_entity.pdbx_description
1 polymer ?
#
loop_
_entity_poly.entity_id
_entity_poly.type
_entity_poly.pdbx_seq_one_letter_code
_entity_poly.pdbx_strand_id
1 'polypeptide(L)'
;MITTPYVDRATKKVILTVAKKLKDGSGVVAADLYISDIQKLTEQVKIGKKGYAALLDKDRNYIVHPTAESGSKATESIIDLIYQVEVGHFPYELNGESKEMTFASNELTGWKIVGVMFSSEVDDAASKILHATLFVLLGALLAGAVVIYFVTKAIMKPIRELK
;
A
#
# COMPACT_ATOMS: atom_id res chain seq x y z
N MET A 1 11.85 14.90 22.15
CA MET A 1 12.82 14.16 21.34
C MET A 1 12.33 12.73 21.18
N ILE A 2 12.59 12.15 20.01
CA ILE A 2 12.28 10.75 19.71
C ILE A 2 13.62 10.10 19.35
N THR A 3 13.96 8.99 20.00
CA THR A 3 15.19 8.24 19.69
C THR A 3 15.01 7.39 18.45
N THR A 4 16.10 6.96 17.84
CA THR A 4 16.06 5.84 16.88
C THR A 4 15.75 4.53 17.64
N PRO A 5 15.22 3.49 16.99
CA PRO A 5 15.02 2.19 17.64
C PRO A 5 16.33 1.63 18.20
N TYR A 6 16.31 1.12 19.43
CA TYR A 6 17.47 0.49 20.08
C TYR A 6 17.07 -0.66 21.00
N VAL A 7 18.02 -1.53 21.32
CA VAL A 7 17.79 -2.64 22.25
C VAL A 7 17.79 -2.13 23.68
N ASP A 8 16.65 -2.25 24.35
CA ASP A 8 16.51 -1.89 25.75
C ASP A 8 17.40 -2.78 26.63
N ARG A 9 18.06 -2.17 27.62
CA ARG A 9 18.99 -2.88 28.49
C ARG A 9 18.27 -3.82 29.45
N ALA A 10 17.08 -3.44 29.93
CA ALA A 10 16.33 -4.20 30.93
C ALA A 10 15.54 -5.35 30.31
N THR A 11 14.81 -5.08 29.23
CA THR A 11 13.90 -6.03 28.60
C THR A 11 14.53 -6.82 27.45
N LYS A 12 15.69 -6.38 26.93
CA LYS A 12 16.34 -6.92 25.71
C LYS A 12 15.46 -6.84 24.45
N LYS A 13 14.39 -6.05 24.48
CA LYS A 13 13.51 -5.82 23.33
C LYS A 13 13.92 -4.56 22.59
N VAL A 14 13.61 -4.48 21.30
CA VAL A 14 13.79 -3.25 20.53
C VAL A 14 12.67 -2.27 20.91
N ILE A 15 13.07 -1.11 21.40
CA ILE A 15 12.18 -0.03 21.82
C ILE A 15 12.54 1.28 21.12
N LEU A 16 11.64 2.24 21.21
CA LEU A 16 11.86 3.63 20.87
C LEU A 16 11.38 4.49 22.02
N THR A 17 12.18 5.48 22.42
CA THR A 17 11.89 6.32 23.56
C THR A 17 11.45 7.71 23.09
N VAL A 18 10.29 8.13 23.59
CA VAL A 18 9.82 9.50 23.46
C VAL A 18 10.13 10.23 24.76
N ALA A 19 11.00 11.24 24.70
CA ALA A 19 11.40 12.00 25.88
C ALA A 19 11.08 13.49 25.75
N LYS A 20 10.63 14.11 26.84
CA LYS A 20 10.33 15.53 26.93
C LYS A 20 10.88 16.13 28.21
N LYS A 21 11.62 17.23 28.08
CA LYS A 21 12.12 18.02 29.20
C LYS A 21 10.95 18.77 29.86
N LEU A 22 10.95 18.84 31.19
CA LEU A 22 10.01 19.65 31.95
C LEU A 22 10.25 21.14 31.71
N LYS A 23 9.19 21.96 31.83
CA LYS A 23 9.24 23.40 31.53
C LYS A 23 10.22 24.17 32.42
N ASP A 24 10.36 23.74 33.67
CA ASP A 24 11.27 24.27 34.69
C ASP A 24 12.71 23.76 34.54
N GLY A 25 12.93 22.79 33.65
CA GLY A 25 14.21 22.15 33.41
C GLY A 25 14.72 21.23 34.51
N SER A 26 13.87 20.90 35.50
CA SER A 26 14.25 20.05 36.65
C SER A 26 14.43 18.58 36.30
N GLY A 27 13.94 18.14 35.14
CA GLY A 27 14.06 16.76 34.69
C GLY A 27 13.54 16.49 33.29
N VAL A 28 13.52 15.20 32.94
CA VAL A 28 13.03 14.66 31.67
C VAL A 28 12.04 13.53 31.96
N VAL A 29 10.89 13.56 31.31
CA VAL A 29 9.94 12.45 31.27
C VAL A 29 10.19 11.67 29.99
N ALA A 30 10.39 10.36 30.11
CA ALA A 30 10.58 9.45 28.99
C ALA A 30 9.53 8.35 29.01
N ALA A 31 9.07 7.94 27.83
CA ALA A 31 8.16 6.82 27.64
C ALA A 31 8.73 5.90 26.55
N ASP A 32 8.86 4.62 26.90
CA ASP A 32 9.37 3.60 26.00
C ASP A 32 8.21 2.91 25.27
N LEU A 33 8.34 2.82 23.96
CA LEU A 33 7.39 2.15 23.07
C LEU A 33 8.05 0.92 22.50
N TYR A 34 7.40 -0.23 22.59
CA TYR A 34 7.88 -1.44 21.94
C TYR A 34 7.66 -1.35 20.43
N ILE A 35 8.71 -1.60 19.65
CA ILE A 35 8.59 -1.63 18.19
C ILE A 35 7.59 -2.69 17.73
N SER A 36 7.48 -3.81 18.48
CA SER A 36 6.50 -4.85 18.19
C SER A 36 5.05 -4.35 18.19
N ASP A 37 4.72 -3.34 18.98
CA ASP A 37 3.35 -2.80 19.02
C ASP A 37 3.09 -1.87 17.84
N ILE A 38 4.10 -1.10 17.42
CA ILE A 38 4.05 -0.30 16.19
C ILE A 38 3.96 -1.21 14.96
N GLN A 39 4.69 -2.32 14.96
CA GLN A 39 4.65 -3.32 13.89
C GLN A 39 3.25 -3.92 13.76
N LYS A 40 2.61 -4.33 14.87
CA LYS A 40 1.23 -4.82 14.85
C LYS A 40 0.23 -3.81 14.28
N LEU A 41 0.39 -2.52 14.63
CA LEU A 41 -0.45 -1.46 14.07
C LEU A 41 -0.23 -1.32 12.55
N THR A 42 1.01 -1.47 12.10
CA THR A 42 1.37 -1.38 10.68
C THR A 42 0.86 -2.59 9.90
N GLU A 43 0.92 -3.79 10.48
CA GLU A 43 0.39 -5.03 9.89
C GLU A 43 -1.13 -5.05 9.72
N GLN A 44 -1.87 -4.24 10.49
CA GLN A 44 -3.31 -4.06 10.30
C GLN A 44 -3.64 -3.28 9.01
N VAL A 45 -2.68 -2.53 8.48
CA VAL A 45 -2.85 -1.80 7.21
C VAL A 45 -2.71 -2.79 6.05
N LYS A 46 -3.82 -3.07 5.37
CA LYS A 46 -3.83 -3.92 4.18
C LYS A 46 -3.66 -3.08 2.92
N ILE A 47 -2.54 -3.31 2.21
CA ILE A 47 -2.26 -2.71 0.91
C ILE A 47 -2.28 -3.84 -0.13
N GLY A 48 -3.33 -3.88 -0.95
CA GLY A 48 -3.54 -5.02 -1.84
C GLY A 48 -3.61 -6.35 -1.06
N LYS A 49 -3.00 -7.39 -1.62
CA LYS A 49 -2.85 -8.74 -1.08
C LYS A 49 -1.43 -9.01 -0.59
N LYS A 50 -0.40 -8.52 -1.28
CA LYS A 50 1.02 -8.72 -0.93
C LYS A 50 1.73 -7.43 -0.54
N GLY A 51 1.12 -6.28 -0.80
CA GLY A 51 1.66 -4.99 -0.39
C GLY A 51 1.80 -4.86 1.12
N TYR A 52 2.61 -3.89 1.54
CA TYR A 52 2.95 -3.68 2.94
C TYR A 52 3.24 -2.21 3.22
N ALA A 53 3.10 -1.82 4.49
CA ALA A 53 3.55 -0.53 4.98
C ALA A 53 4.90 -0.68 5.72
N ALA A 54 5.75 0.32 5.57
CA ALA A 54 7.02 0.47 6.26
C ALA A 54 7.12 1.87 6.86
N LEU A 55 7.88 1.98 7.95
CA LEU A 55 8.14 3.25 8.63
C LEU A 55 9.64 3.46 8.73
N LEU A 56 10.09 4.67 8.42
CA LEU A 56 11.47 5.10 8.60
C LEU A 56 11.54 6.35 9.49
N ASP A 57 12.63 6.47 10.24
CA ASP A 57 12.92 7.68 11.04
C ASP A 57 13.60 8.78 10.23
N LYS A 58 13.74 9.98 10.81
CA LYS A 58 14.42 11.12 10.16
C LYS A 58 15.86 10.85 9.71
N ASP A 59 16.53 9.85 10.30
CA ASP A 59 17.93 9.50 10.04
C ASP A 59 18.06 8.33 9.05
N ARG A 60 16.94 7.95 8.39
CA ARG A 60 16.84 6.89 7.39
C ARG A 60 17.04 5.49 7.96
N ASN A 61 16.67 5.26 9.21
CA ASN A 61 16.64 3.90 9.77
C ASN A 61 15.23 3.33 9.70
N TYR A 62 15.14 2.02 9.47
CA TYR A 62 13.88 1.31 9.51
C TYR A 62 13.35 1.25 10.94
N ILE A 63 12.14 1.77 11.15
CA ILE A 63 11.38 1.54 12.39
C ILE A 63 10.62 0.24 12.25
N VAL A 64 9.88 0.09 11.14
CA VAL A 64 9.13 -1.11 10.77
C VAL A 64 9.37 -1.40 9.29
N HIS A 65 9.76 -2.63 8.98
CA HIS A 65 9.86 -3.14 7.61
C HIS A 65 9.60 -4.67 7.65
N PRO A 66 8.96 -5.27 6.64
CA PRO A 66 8.67 -6.72 6.64
C PRO A 66 9.92 -7.59 6.64
N THR A 67 11.03 -7.12 6.08
CA THR A 67 12.27 -7.92 5.93
C THR A 67 13.51 -7.28 6.54
N ALA A 68 13.49 -5.99 6.85
CA ALA A 68 14.65 -5.28 7.37
C ALA A 68 14.55 -5.15 8.89
N GLU A 69 15.68 -5.30 9.58
CA GLU A 69 15.70 -5.21 11.03
C GLU A 69 15.42 -3.78 11.51
N SER A 70 14.59 -3.64 12.55
CA SER A 70 14.33 -2.34 13.17
C SER A 70 15.62 -1.74 13.74
N GLY A 71 15.89 -0.49 13.39
CA GLY A 71 17.13 0.22 13.70
C GLY A 71 18.22 0.10 12.62
N SER A 72 18.06 -0.79 11.63
CA SER A 72 18.99 -0.87 10.50
C SER A 72 18.82 0.32 9.55
N LYS A 73 19.92 0.74 8.91
CA LYS A 73 19.92 1.86 7.98
C LYS A 73 19.40 1.43 6.62
N ALA A 74 18.49 2.22 6.05
CA ALA A 74 18.01 2.04 4.69
C ALA A 74 19.08 2.54 3.71
N THR A 75 19.54 1.64 2.84
CA THR A 75 20.67 1.85 1.91
C THR A 75 20.26 1.79 0.44
N GLU A 76 18.98 1.54 0.19
CA GLU A 76 18.41 1.44 -1.14
C GLU A 76 18.42 2.81 -1.82
N SER A 77 18.73 2.85 -3.11
CA SER A 77 18.83 4.10 -3.89
C SER A 77 17.54 4.92 -3.89
N ILE A 78 16.38 4.25 -3.76
CA ILE A 78 15.07 4.90 -3.69
C ILE A 78 14.91 5.76 -2.43
N ILE A 79 15.64 5.45 -1.35
CA ILE A 79 15.56 6.19 -0.09
C ILE A 79 16.02 7.63 -0.27
N ASP A 80 17.04 7.89 -1.07
CA ASP A 80 17.47 9.26 -1.34
C ASP A 80 16.36 10.09 -1.99
N LEU A 81 15.59 9.49 -2.90
CA LEU A 81 14.50 10.17 -3.60
C LEU A 81 13.34 10.48 -2.64
N ILE A 82 12.95 9.53 -1.78
CA ILE A 82 11.81 9.76 -0.89
C ILE A 82 12.10 10.82 0.17
N TYR A 83 13.35 11.03 0.59
CA TYR A 83 13.69 12.07 1.58
C TYR A 83 13.83 13.48 0.98
N GLN A 84 13.79 13.64 -0.34
CA GLN A 84 13.82 14.95 -0.99
C GLN A 84 12.44 15.63 -1.06
N VAL A 85 11.37 14.85 -0.97
CA VAL A 85 9.99 15.33 -1.11
C VAL A 85 9.18 14.87 0.09
N GLU A 86 8.24 15.67 0.58
CA GLU A 86 7.45 15.30 1.76
C GLU A 86 6.46 14.16 1.47
N VAL A 87 5.75 14.27 0.36
CA VAL A 87 4.74 13.30 -0.12
C VAL A 87 5.01 12.99 -1.58
N GLY A 88 4.84 11.73 -1.98
CA GLY A 88 5.08 11.34 -3.35
C GLY A 88 4.63 9.92 -3.65
N HIS A 89 4.64 9.61 -4.94
CA HIS A 89 4.32 8.30 -5.47
C HIS A 89 5.23 8.03 -6.67
N PHE A 90 5.89 6.87 -6.67
CA PHE A 90 6.83 6.49 -7.73
C PHE A 90 6.80 4.98 -7.97
N PRO A 91 6.79 4.56 -9.24
CA PRO A 91 7.10 3.18 -9.58
C PRO A 91 8.58 2.92 -9.38
N TYR A 92 8.92 1.72 -8.90
CA TYR A 92 10.30 1.28 -8.74
C TYR A 92 10.38 -0.24 -8.88
N GLU A 93 11.58 -0.72 -9.19
CA GLU A 93 11.85 -2.15 -9.27
C GLU A 93 12.76 -2.55 -8.11
N LEU A 94 12.38 -3.59 -7.36
CA LEU A 94 13.19 -4.13 -6.28
C LEU A 94 13.14 -5.66 -6.33
N ASN A 95 14.32 -6.27 -6.48
CA ASN A 95 14.50 -7.72 -6.60
C ASN A 95 13.79 -8.33 -7.82
N GLY A 96 13.76 -7.62 -8.96
CA GLY A 96 13.11 -8.10 -10.19
C GLY A 96 11.58 -7.96 -10.18
N GLU A 97 11.02 -7.33 -9.15
CA GLU A 97 9.58 -7.11 -9.01
C GLU A 97 9.26 -5.62 -9.15
N SER A 98 8.38 -5.30 -10.11
CA SER A 98 7.83 -3.97 -10.28
C SER A 98 6.84 -3.66 -9.15
N LYS A 99 7.06 -2.53 -8.48
CA LYS A 99 6.36 -2.09 -7.28
C LYS A 99 6.00 -0.62 -7.41
N GLU A 100 4.87 -0.28 -6.83
CA GLU A 100 4.39 1.08 -6.65
C GLU A 100 4.67 1.51 -5.21
N MET A 101 5.47 2.55 -5.04
CA MET A 101 5.74 3.15 -3.73
C MET A 101 4.95 4.43 -3.57
N THR A 102 4.29 4.60 -2.42
CA THR A 102 3.70 5.87 -1.99
C THR A 102 4.27 6.21 -0.63
N PHE A 103 4.60 7.48 -0.40
CA PHE A 103 5.14 7.90 0.89
C PHE A 103 4.58 9.24 1.34
N ALA A 104 4.58 9.44 2.66
CA ALA A 104 4.24 10.71 3.29
C ALA A 104 5.12 10.92 4.53
N SER A 105 5.50 12.17 4.77
CA SER A 105 6.29 12.56 5.95
C SER A 105 5.35 13.06 7.04
N ASN A 106 5.58 12.63 8.28
CA ASN A 106 4.87 13.14 9.43
C ASN A 106 5.66 14.30 10.06
N GLU A 107 5.08 15.50 10.07
CA GLU A 107 5.75 16.70 10.59
C GLU A 107 6.03 16.65 12.10
N LEU A 108 5.19 15.97 12.88
CA LEU A 108 5.32 15.91 14.34
C LEU A 108 6.48 15.02 14.78
N THR A 109 6.65 13.86 14.12
CA THR A 109 7.66 12.87 14.48
C THR A 109 8.89 12.89 13.59
N GLY A 110 8.79 13.49 12.40
CA GLY A 110 9.80 13.40 11.34
C GLY A 110 9.86 12.01 10.70
N TRP A 111 8.87 11.15 10.93
CA TRP A 111 8.84 9.80 10.36
C TRP A 111 8.35 9.80 8.92
N LYS A 112 8.93 8.92 8.12
CA LYS A 112 8.47 8.63 6.76
C LYS A 112 7.60 7.39 6.77
N ILE A 113 6.35 7.53 6.39
CA ILE A 113 5.42 6.42 6.21
C ILE A 113 5.47 6.03 4.73
N VAL A 114 5.77 4.77 4.46
CA VAL A 114 5.93 4.24 3.11
C VAL A 114 4.94 3.09 2.91
N GLY A 115 4.11 3.17 1.89
CA GLY A 115 3.26 2.09 1.41
C GLY A 115 3.83 1.52 0.12
N VAL A 116 3.93 0.20 0.03
CA VAL A 116 4.42 -0.51 -1.15
C VAL A 116 3.34 -1.45 -1.64
N MET A 117 3.01 -1.39 -2.93
CA MET A 117 2.10 -2.31 -3.61
C MET A 117 2.81 -2.95 -4.81
N PHE A 118 2.48 -4.19 -5.13
CA PHE A 118 3.07 -4.88 -6.27
C PHE A 118 2.26 -4.58 -7.53
N SER A 119 2.90 -4.10 -8.60
CA SER A 119 2.19 -3.76 -9.84
C SER A 119 1.48 -4.98 -10.45
N SER A 120 2.06 -6.18 -10.28
CA SER A 120 1.43 -7.45 -10.70
C SER A 120 0.07 -7.72 -10.06
N GLU A 121 -0.23 -7.16 -8.88
CA GLU A 121 -1.55 -7.30 -8.27
C GLU A 121 -2.60 -6.41 -8.94
N VAL A 122 -2.17 -5.23 -9.39
CA VAL A 122 -3.01 -4.33 -10.16
C VAL A 122 -3.36 -5.00 -11.49
N ASP A 123 -2.39 -5.62 -12.14
CA ASP A 123 -2.58 -6.34 -13.40
C ASP A 123 -3.49 -7.56 -13.26
N ASP A 124 -3.32 -8.37 -12.20
CA ASP A 124 -4.20 -9.51 -11.91
C ASP A 124 -5.65 -9.06 -11.63
N ALA A 125 -5.82 -7.97 -10.89
CA ALA A 125 -7.15 -7.41 -10.63
C ALA A 125 -7.78 -6.85 -11.92
N ALA A 126 -7.02 -6.08 -12.69
CA ALA A 126 -7.48 -5.47 -13.94
C ALA A 126 -7.86 -6.53 -14.98
N SER A 127 -7.04 -7.57 -15.15
CA SER A 127 -7.32 -8.66 -16.08
C SER A 127 -8.60 -9.41 -15.70
N LYS A 128 -8.85 -9.69 -14.43
CA LYS A 128 -10.11 -10.33 -13.98
C LYS A 128 -11.34 -9.50 -14.33
N ILE A 129 -11.25 -8.19 -14.12
CA ILE A 129 -12.33 -7.25 -14.48
C ILE A 129 -12.53 -7.24 -16.00
N LEU A 130 -11.45 -7.22 -16.78
CA LEU A 130 -11.49 -7.24 -18.24
C LEU A 130 -12.19 -8.50 -18.76
N HIS A 131 -11.80 -9.69 -18.28
CA HIS A 131 -12.43 -10.95 -18.69
C HIS A 131 -13.91 -10.98 -18.33
N ALA A 132 -14.29 -10.58 -17.11
CA ALA A 132 -15.69 -10.50 -16.70
C ALA A 132 -16.49 -9.54 -17.60
N THR A 133 -15.93 -8.37 -17.90
CA THR A 133 -16.55 -7.39 -18.80
C THR A 133 -16.73 -7.95 -20.21
N LEU A 134 -15.73 -8.67 -20.72
CA LEU A 134 -15.79 -9.31 -22.03
C LEU A 134 -16.88 -10.38 -22.10
N PHE A 135 -17.02 -11.21 -21.06
CA PHE A 135 -18.11 -12.20 -20.98
C PHE A 135 -19.49 -11.55 -20.96
N VAL A 136 -19.66 -10.48 -20.17
CA VAL A 136 -20.92 -9.72 -20.13
C VAL A 136 -21.24 -9.12 -21.48
N LEU A 137 -20.25 -8.52 -22.16
CA LEU A 137 -20.42 -7.92 -23.48
C LEU A 137 -20.79 -8.97 -24.54
N LEU A 138 -20.13 -10.14 -24.52
CA LEU A 138 -20.46 -11.25 -25.42
C LEU A 138 -21.88 -11.76 -25.19
N GLY A 139 -22.28 -11.93 -23.93
CA GLY A 139 -23.63 -12.34 -23.54
C GLY A 139 -24.70 -11.33 -23.98
N ALA A 140 -24.43 -10.03 -23.81
CA ALA A 140 -25.32 -8.96 -24.26
C ALA A 140 -25.49 -8.94 -25.78
N LEU A 141 -24.41 -9.14 -26.55
CA LEU A 141 -24.48 -9.24 -28.00
C LEU A 141 -25.31 -10.44 -28.46
N LEU A 142 -25.11 -11.62 -27.85
CA LEU A 142 -25.89 -12.81 -28.16
C LEU A 142 -27.37 -12.61 -27.83
N ALA A 143 -27.68 -12.08 -26.64
CA ALA A 143 -29.06 -11.77 -26.25
C ALA A 143 -29.71 -10.77 -27.20
N GLY A 144 -28.99 -9.71 -27.59
CA GLY A 144 -29.44 -8.72 -28.56
C GLY A 144 -29.75 -9.35 -29.93
N ALA A 145 -28.86 -10.21 -30.43
CA ALA A 145 -29.07 -10.93 -31.68
C ALA A 145 -30.31 -11.85 -31.63
N VAL A 146 -30.53 -12.53 -30.51
CA VAL A 146 -31.72 -13.37 -30.28
C VAL A 146 -32.99 -12.52 -30.32
N VAL A 147 -33.01 -11.37 -29.62
CA VAL A 147 -34.16 -10.46 -29.63
C VAL A 147 -34.44 -9.94 -31.04
N ILE A 148 -33.41 -9.48 -31.77
CA ILE A 148 -33.54 -9.00 -33.15
C ILE A 148 -34.11 -10.10 -34.06
N TYR A 149 -33.65 -11.34 -33.92
CA TYR A 149 -34.17 -12.47 -34.69
C TYR A 149 -35.67 -12.71 -34.44
N PHE A 150 -36.11 -12.69 -33.18
CA PHE A 150 -37.52 -12.84 -32.83
C PHE A 150 -38.39 -11.70 -33.36
N VAL A 151 -37.94 -10.44 -33.21
CA VAL A 151 -38.65 -9.26 -33.72
C VAL A 151 -38.79 -9.34 -35.25
N THR A 152 -37.71 -9.68 -35.96
CA THR A 152 -37.72 -9.79 -37.42
C THR A 152 -38.67 -10.89 -37.88
N LYS A 153 -38.67 -12.05 -37.21
CA LYS A 153 -39.60 -13.16 -37.51
C LYS A 153 -41.05 -12.79 -37.24
N ALA A 154 -41.35 -12.06 -36.16
CA ALA A 154 -42.71 -11.60 -35.84
C ALA A 154 -43.26 -10.62 -36.90
N ILE A 155 -42.41 -9.74 -37.42
CA ILE A 155 -42.81 -8.76 -38.45
C ILE A 155 -42.98 -9.42 -39.83
N MET A 156 -42.08 -10.33 -40.23
CA MET A 156 -42.14 -10.96 -41.56
C MET A 156 -43.27 -11.99 -41.71
N LYS A 157 -43.73 -12.61 -40.62
CA LYS A 157 -44.76 -13.65 -40.66
C LYS A 157 -46.09 -13.20 -41.32
N PRO A 158 -46.72 -12.08 -40.92
CA PRO A 158 -47.98 -11.63 -41.55
C PRO A 158 -47.81 -11.16 -42.99
N ILE A 159 -46.65 -10.63 -43.38
CA ILE A 159 -46.39 -10.21 -44.78
C ILE A 159 -46.42 -11.41 -45.73
N ARG A 160 -46.00 -12.59 -45.25
CA ARG A 160 -45.95 -13.81 -46.06
C ARG A 160 -47.30 -14.53 -46.17
N GLU A 161 -48.23 -14.26 -45.27
CA GLU A 161 -49.60 -14.81 -45.28
C GLU A 161 -50.58 -13.97 -46.14
N LEU A 162 -50.16 -12.78 -46.59
CA LEU A 162 -50.95 -11.87 -47.45
C LEU A 162 -50.69 -12.05 -48.96
N LYS A 163 -50.07 -13.16 -49.38
CA LYS A 163 -49.76 -13.45 -50.78
C LYS A 163 -50.42 -14.74 -51.25
#